data_AF-A0A4Y2MKS5-F1
#
_entry.id   AF-A0A4Y2MKS5-F1
#
_cell.length_a   1.000
_cell.length_b   1.000
_cell.length_c   1.000
_cell.angle_alpha   90.00
_cell.angle_beta   90.00
_cell.angle_gamma   90.00
#
_symmetry.space_group_name_H-M   'P 1'
#
loop_
_entity.id
_entity.type
_entity.pdbx_description
1 polymer ?
#
loop_
_entity_poly.entity_id
_entity_poly.type
_entity_poly.pdbx_seq_one_letter_code
_entity_poly.pdbx_strand_id
1 'polypeptide(L)'
;MLDIVESYSLACSYFLDDYIQILWDKLPEDSKRYFYNGEGPARDTPPPLEICWPYILNGEGTKLNNRFERPFGYYGPTTFNQYLSEYSVSKGNRAVTEYLFRKIMVDKRES
;
A
#
# COMPACT_ATOMS: atom_id res chain seq x y z
N MET A 1 21.35 10.87 -6.96
CA MET A 1 20.74 10.81 -5.60
C MET A 1 19.25 10.80 -5.86
N LEU A 2 18.54 9.76 -5.41
CA LEU A 2 17.09 9.71 -5.57
C LEU A 2 16.48 10.76 -4.65
N ASP A 3 15.42 11.43 -5.12
CA ASP A 3 14.64 12.31 -4.25
C ASP A 3 13.94 11.50 -3.15
N ILE A 4 13.53 12.17 -2.08
CA ILE A 4 12.82 11.52 -0.97
C ILE A 4 11.48 10.92 -1.43
N VAL A 5 10.79 11.57 -2.38
CA VAL A 5 9.52 11.07 -2.94
C VAL A 5 9.77 9.82 -3.79
N GLU A 6 10.78 9.83 -4.65
CA GLU A 6 11.17 8.67 -5.46
C GLU A 6 11.62 7.49 -4.58
N SER A 7 12.38 7.79 -3.53
CA SER A 7 12.84 6.78 -2.56
C SER A 7 11.65 6.13 -1.84
N TYR A 8 10.64 6.93 -1.48
CA TYR A 8 9.41 6.44 -0.87
C TYR A 8 8.61 5.56 -1.83
N SER A 9 8.43 5.99 -3.07
CA SER A 9 7.73 5.22 -4.11
C SER A 9 8.38 3.85 -4.35
N LEU A 10 9.71 3.81 -4.42
CA LEU A 10 10.48 2.57 -4.55
C LEU A 10 10.33 1.69 -3.32
N ALA A 11 10.49 2.23 -2.11
CA ALA A 11 10.32 1.47 -0.88
C ALA A 11 8.93 0.83 -0.81
N CYS A 12 7.90 1.58 -1.20
CA CYS A 12 6.52 1.11 -1.30
C CYS A 12 6.35 -0.04 -2.31
N SER A 13 6.99 0.08 -3.48
CA SER A 13 6.94 -0.93 -4.55
C SER A 13 7.69 -2.23 -4.19
N TYR A 14 8.76 -2.11 -3.39
CA TYR A 14 9.60 -3.22 -2.94
C TYR A 14 9.25 -3.74 -1.53
N PHE A 15 8.18 -3.22 -0.90
CA PHE A 15 7.71 -3.65 0.43
C PHE A 15 8.81 -3.59 1.50
N LEU A 16 9.61 -2.53 1.48
CA LEU A 16 10.66 -2.29 2.47
C LEU A 16 10.07 -1.66 3.74
N ASP A 17 9.25 -2.41 4.48
CA ASP A 17 8.40 -1.92 5.59
C ASP A 17 9.14 -0.97 6.57
N ASP A 18 10.29 -1.41 7.09
CA ASP A 18 11.13 -0.61 7.99
C ASP A 18 11.58 0.73 7.37
N TYR A 19 11.83 0.72 6.07
CA TYR A 19 12.28 1.89 5.31
C TYR A 19 11.11 2.80 4.90
N ILE A 20 9.94 2.23 4.65
CA ILE A 20 8.71 2.96 4.32
C ILE A 20 8.35 3.89 5.47
N GLN A 21 8.37 3.42 6.72
CA GLN A 21 8.10 4.26 7.89
C GLN A 21 9.11 5.41 8.00
N ILE A 22 10.41 5.10 7.90
CA ILE A 22 11.49 6.11 7.99
C ILE A 22 11.35 7.18 6.90
N LEU A 23 10.99 6.77 5.68
CA LEU A 23 10.81 7.68 4.56
C LEU A 23 9.52 8.48 4.69
N TRP A 24 8.44 7.86 5.15
CA TRP A 24 7.19 8.53 5.42
C TRP A 24 7.39 9.67 6.41
N ASP A 25 8.11 9.45 7.52
CA ASP A 25 8.35 10.49 8.51
C ASP A 25 9.14 11.68 7.93
N LYS A 26 10.05 11.42 6.99
CA LYS A 26 10.87 12.42 6.29
C LYS A 26 10.19 13.11 5.11
N LEU A 27 9.05 12.61 4.64
CA LEU A 27 8.34 13.23 3.52
C LEU A 27 7.84 14.63 3.89
N PRO A 28 7.92 15.60 2.95
CA PRO A 28 7.24 16.88 3.08
C PRO A 28 5.74 16.70 3.29
N GLU A 29 5.14 17.62 4.04
CA GLU A 29 3.70 17.59 4.34
C GLU A 29 2.83 17.61 3.07
N ASP A 30 3.25 18.36 2.04
CA ASP A 30 2.54 18.40 0.75
C ASP A 30 2.56 17.04 0.04
N SER A 31 3.69 16.31 0.11
CA SER A 31 3.79 14.95 -0.43
C SER A 31 2.94 13.97 0.38
N LYS A 32 2.93 14.09 1.71
CA LYS A 32 2.05 13.27 2.56
C LYS A 32 0.59 13.50 2.23
N ARG A 33 0.17 14.75 2.05
CA ARG A 33 -1.18 15.12 1.62
C ARG A 33 -1.52 14.53 0.26
N TYR A 34 -0.60 14.57 -0.70
CA TYR A 34 -0.77 13.96 -2.02
C TYR A 34 -1.05 12.44 -1.91
N PHE A 35 -0.18 11.71 -1.20
CA PHE A 35 -0.32 10.26 -1.04
C PHE A 35 -1.53 9.85 -0.18
N TYR A 36 -1.88 10.64 0.84
CA TYR A 36 -2.96 10.31 1.79
C TYR A 36 -4.35 10.78 1.32
N ASN A 37 -4.50 12.04 0.91
CA ASN A 37 -5.81 12.66 0.61
C ASN A 37 -6.29 12.43 -0.84
N GLY A 38 -5.47 11.84 -1.70
CA GLY A 38 -5.97 11.28 -2.94
C GLY A 38 -6.31 12.31 -4.03
N GLU A 39 -5.32 13.09 -4.44
CA GLU A 39 -5.16 13.39 -5.88
C GLU A 39 -4.54 12.19 -6.63
N GLY A 40 -4.85 10.98 -6.16
CA GLY A 40 -4.42 9.74 -6.77
C GLY A 40 -5.21 9.42 -8.03
N PRO A 41 -4.78 8.41 -8.81
CA PRO A 41 -5.37 8.09 -10.09
C PRO A 41 -6.87 7.83 -10.01
N ALA A 42 -7.54 8.03 -11.14
CA ALA A 42 -8.97 7.87 -11.31
C ALA A 42 -9.49 6.59 -10.62
N ARG A 43 -10.72 6.68 -10.09
CA ARG A 43 -11.42 5.62 -9.35
C ARG A 43 -11.52 4.27 -10.09
N ASP A 44 -11.20 4.26 -11.37
CA ASP A 44 -11.28 3.10 -12.26
C ASP A 44 -9.97 2.30 -12.33
N THR A 45 -8.88 2.75 -11.68
CA THR A 45 -7.58 2.07 -11.68
C THR A 45 -7.15 1.72 -10.27
N PRO A 46 -6.62 0.50 -10.01
CA PRO A 46 -6.10 0.14 -8.69
C PRO A 46 -5.09 1.19 -8.19
N PRO A 47 -5.25 1.71 -6.96
CA PRO A 47 -4.36 2.75 -6.48
C PRO A 47 -2.93 2.21 -6.37
N PRO A 48 -1.92 3.01 -6.78
CA PRO A 48 -0.52 2.73 -6.52
C PRO A 48 -0.25 2.37 -5.05
N LEU A 49 0.73 1.49 -4.82
CA LEU A 49 1.07 1.03 -3.47
C LEU A 49 1.50 2.17 -2.55
N GLU A 50 2.21 3.16 -3.08
CA GLU A 50 2.61 4.40 -2.39
C GLU A 50 1.44 5.19 -1.77
N ILE A 51 0.23 5.03 -2.32
CA ILE A 51 -1.02 5.61 -1.82
C ILE A 51 -1.68 4.70 -0.77
N CYS A 52 -1.40 3.40 -0.79
CA CYS A 52 -1.96 2.43 0.15
C CYS A 52 -1.20 2.43 1.49
N TRP A 53 0.12 2.55 1.44
CA TRP A 53 0.99 2.50 2.61
C TRP A 53 0.64 3.48 3.75
N PRO A 54 0.29 4.76 3.49
CA PRO A 54 -0.08 5.69 4.55
C PRO A 54 -1.22 5.19 5.44
N TYR A 55 -2.20 4.51 4.84
CA TYR A 55 -3.32 3.92 5.58
C TYR A 55 -2.89 2.72 6.42
N ILE A 56 -1.89 1.96 5.97
CA ILE A 56 -1.32 0.85 6.73
C ILE A 56 -0.54 1.39 7.93
N LEU A 57 0.31 2.39 7.71
CA LEU A 57 1.12 3.03 8.77
C LEU A 57 0.24 3.65 9.85
N ASN A 58 -0.88 4.27 9.46
CA ASN A 58 -1.83 4.88 10.39
C ASN A 58 -2.79 3.87 11.06
N GLY A 59 -2.68 2.56 10.76
CA GLY A 59 -3.58 1.53 11.29
C GLY A 59 -5.02 1.61 10.73
N GLU A 60 -5.21 2.27 9.60
CA GLU A 60 -6.51 2.57 9.00
C GLU A 60 -6.93 1.55 7.94
N GLY A 61 -6.66 0.26 8.19
CA GLY A 61 -6.94 -0.84 7.26
C GLY A 61 -8.40 -0.90 6.79
N THR A 62 -9.35 -0.52 7.64
CA THR A 62 -10.78 -0.44 7.27
C THR A 62 -11.06 0.68 6.26
N LYS A 63 -10.43 1.85 6.39
CA LYS A 63 -10.55 2.93 5.40
C LYS A 63 -9.93 2.52 4.07
N LEU A 64 -8.80 1.82 4.13
CA LEU A 64 -8.14 1.25 2.95
C LEU A 64 -9.06 0.24 2.25
N ASN A 65 -9.60 -0.75 2.97
CA ASN A 65 -10.53 -1.73 2.37
C ASN A 65 -11.78 -1.07 1.78
N ASN A 66 -12.40 -0.10 2.48
CA ASN A 66 -13.54 0.65 1.95
C ASN A 66 -13.21 1.38 0.63
N ARG A 67 -11.95 1.81 0.46
CA ARG A 67 -11.47 2.44 -0.78
C ARG A 67 -11.36 1.45 -1.94
N PHE A 68 -11.14 0.15 -1.66
CA PHE A 68 -11.17 -0.89 -2.67
C PHE A 68 -12.59 -1.48 -2.91
N GLU A 69 -13.45 -1.51 -1.89
CA GLU A 69 -14.80 -2.07 -2.02
C GLU A 69 -15.77 -1.18 -2.82
N ARG A 70 -15.64 0.15 -2.71
CA ARG A 70 -16.61 1.10 -3.29
C ARG A 70 -16.44 1.41 -4.78
N PRO A 71 -15.21 1.61 -5.32
CA PRO A 71 -15.02 2.00 -6.72
C PRO A 71 -14.83 0.80 -7.67
N PHE A 72 -14.33 -0.34 -7.18
CA PHE A 72 -13.94 -1.47 -8.03
C PHE A 72 -15.05 -2.49 -8.28
N GLY A 73 -16.32 -2.07 -8.19
CA GLY A 73 -17.47 -2.97 -8.41
C GLY A 73 -17.45 -3.72 -9.74
N TYR A 74 -16.72 -3.21 -10.75
CA TYR A 74 -16.51 -3.88 -12.04
C TYR A 74 -15.58 -5.12 -11.96
N TYR A 75 -14.64 -5.14 -11.00
CA TYR A 75 -13.77 -6.29 -10.69
C TYR A 75 -14.35 -7.18 -9.56
N GLY A 76 -15.49 -6.78 -8.98
CA GLY A 76 -16.03 -7.35 -7.75
C GLY A 76 -15.36 -6.78 -6.49
N PRO A 77 -15.92 -7.02 -5.29
CA PRO A 77 -15.31 -6.60 -4.04
C PRO A 77 -13.92 -7.23 -3.92
N THR A 78 -12.89 -6.43 -4.18
CA THR A 78 -11.49 -6.84 -4.07
C THR A 78 -10.95 -6.27 -2.78
N THR A 79 -10.52 -7.12 -1.86
CA THR A 79 -9.85 -6.67 -0.63
C THR A 79 -8.43 -6.23 -0.95
N PHE A 80 -7.84 -5.37 -0.11
CA PHE A 80 -6.44 -4.96 -0.28
C PHE A 80 -5.47 -6.17 -0.34
N ASN A 81 -5.75 -7.24 0.40
CA ASN A 81 -4.94 -8.46 0.40
C ASN A 81 -5.02 -9.23 -0.92
N GLN A 82 -6.18 -9.24 -1.59
CA GLN A 82 -6.32 -9.83 -2.93
C GLN A 82 -5.54 -9.01 -3.96
N TYR A 83 -5.66 -7.68 -3.92
CA TYR A 83 -4.86 -6.79 -4.77
C TYR A 83 -3.35 -7.01 -4.60
N LEU A 84 -2.87 -7.08 -3.35
CA LEU A 84 -1.47 -7.38 -3.05
C LEU A 84 -1.03 -8.74 -3.61
N SER A 85 -1.89 -9.74 -3.51
CA SER A 85 -1.60 -11.08 -4.03
C SER A 85 -1.44 -11.06 -5.55
N GLU A 86 -2.38 -10.46 -6.27
CA GLU A 86 -2.30 -10.30 -7.74
C GLU A 86 -1.08 -9.48 -8.17
N TYR A 87 -0.79 -8.40 -7.44
CA TYR A 87 0.41 -7.60 -7.67
C TYR A 87 1.69 -8.42 -7.48
N SER A 88 1.78 -9.23 -6.41
CA SER A 88 2.95 -10.07 -6.14
C SER A 88 3.20 -11.08 -7.27
N VAL A 89 2.14 -11.69 -7.79
CA VAL A 89 2.19 -12.68 -8.88
C VAL A 89 2.59 -12.00 -10.19
N SER A 90 1.95 -10.87 -10.53
CA SER A 90 2.23 -10.16 -11.78
C SER A 90 3.64 -9.57 -11.85
N LYS A 91 4.23 -9.20 -10.70
CA LYS A 91 5.58 -8.64 -10.62
C LYS A 91 6.66 -9.67 -10.27
N GLY A 92 6.28 -10.92 -9.96
CA GLY A 92 7.21 -11.92 -9.44
C GLY A 92 7.94 -11.44 -8.17
N ASN A 93 7.27 -10.59 -7.39
CA ASN A 93 7.92 -9.80 -6.36
C ASN A 93 7.89 -10.55 -5.02
N ARG A 94 8.99 -11.27 -4.76
CA ARG A 94 9.22 -12.07 -3.55
C ARG A 94 9.02 -11.27 -2.25
N ALA A 95 9.35 -9.97 -2.24
CA ALA A 95 9.20 -9.15 -1.04
C ALA A 95 7.73 -8.95 -0.66
N VAL A 96 6.83 -8.78 -1.65
CA VAL A 96 5.38 -8.70 -1.41
C VAL A 96 4.86 -10.02 -0.82
N THR A 97 5.33 -11.14 -1.38
CA THR A 97 4.96 -12.48 -0.90
C THR A 97 5.39 -12.68 0.55
N GLU A 98 6.64 -12.33 0.89
CA GLU A 98 7.15 -12.41 2.27
C GLU A 98 6.37 -11.48 3.23
N TYR A 99 6.00 -10.27 2.79
CA TYR A 99 5.16 -9.36 3.56
C TYR A 99 3.77 -9.96 3.87
N LEU A 100 3.08 -10.50 2.84
CA LEU A 100 1.79 -11.16 3.01
C LEU A 100 1.88 -12.36 3.97
N PHE A 101 2.92 -13.18 3.84
CA PHE A 101 3.16 -14.31 4.74
C PHE A 101 3.36 -13.87 6.19
N ARG A 102 4.16 -12.83 6.44
CA ARG A 102 4.37 -12.29 7.79
C ARG A 102 3.06 -11.79 8.37
N LYS A 103 2.28 -11.02 7.60
CA LYS A 103 1.02 -10.44 8.06
C LYS A 103 0.00 -11.50 8.45
N ILE A 104 -0.19 -12.52 7.62
CA ILE A 104 -1.09 -13.66 7.91
C ILE A 104 -0.64 -14.43 9.17
N MET A 105 0.68 -14.56 9.38
CA MET A 105 1.23 -15.26 10.55
C MET A 105 1.11 -14.46 11.85
N VAL A 106 1.19 -13.12 11.78
CA VAL A 106 0.96 -12.23 12.92
C VAL A 106 -0.52 -12.24 13.32
N ASP A 107 -1.44 -12.10 12.37
CA ASP A 107 -2.89 -12.16 12.63
C ASP A 107 -3.32 -13.49 13.28
N LYS A 108 -2.65 -14.61 12.96
CA LYS A 108 -2.90 -15.92 13.57
C LYS A 108 -2.35 -16.09 14.99
N ARG A 109 -1.43 -15.23 15.44
CA ARG A 109 -0.89 -15.28 16.81
C ARG A 109 -1.66 -14.39 17.78
N GLU A 110 -2.38 -13.39 17.28
CA GLU A 110 -3.18 -12.47 18.10
C GLU A 110 -4.67 -12.84 18.19
N SER A 111 -5.09 -13.98 17.62
CA SER A 111 -6.43 -14.56 17.73
C SER A 111 -6.47 -15.82 18.57
#